data_AF-A0AAT9HA62-F1
#
_entry.id   AF-A0AAT9HA62-F1
#
_cell.length_a   1.000
_cell.length_b   1.000
_cell.length_c   1.000
_cell.angle_alpha   90.00
_cell.angle_beta   90.00
_cell.angle_gamma   90.00
#
_symmetry.space_group_name_H-M   'P 1'
#
loop_
_entity.id
_entity.type
_entity.pdbx_description
1 polymer ?
#
loop_
_entity_poly.entity_id
_entity_poly.type
_entity_poly.pdbx_seq_one_letter_code
_entity_poly.pdbx_strand_id
1 'polypeptide(L)'
;MEVLRTNSARARKQQKLPIKVIVGNPPYSVGQESVNDNSQNMKYPELDRRIAETYVAGSAVGNKNKLYDSYIRAIRWASDRLGDEGVVAYVTNGGYIDGTSMDGLRKCLVGEFDAVYCYNLRGNQRTAGDQARREGGKIFGSGSRSAVAVLVLVKGGRDTAPKGLYYRDIGDYRTRGEKLSLLSSQDLRSVVWKAVEPDANGDWINQRDENYRFFTALGDKDKAGRERAVFRQYSSGLNSARDAWVYNFSAERVRTNTQSMIDFYNEQVRGFEAHCRSEGKVAPTAEDAGAWIDMDDTRISWNRADKTRLAKGESYRYAAERVVVSSYRPFTKQWVYFDSKLNDMTYRLPLLFPADGMGNFGFYSNGVNATTEPAFLAVGHVPNFDVFGKGGYFFPRYTYHQLGSADGLPFGEGDTGYQRRDNITDNALKMYRETYGPDVSKDDIFYSTYALLHSPSTASATPPI
;
A
#
# COMPACT_ATOMS: atom_id res chain seq x y z
N MET A 1 -22.61 16.84 -34.80
CA MET A 1 -23.19 17.61 -33.67
C MET A 1 -24.59 17.13 -33.24
N GLU A 2 -25.42 16.60 -34.13
CA GLU A 2 -26.80 16.18 -33.82
C GLU A 2 -26.89 14.88 -32.99
N VAL A 3 -26.00 13.91 -33.23
CA VAL A 3 -25.90 12.64 -32.47
C VAL A 3 -25.61 12.88 -30.98
N LEU A 4 -24.79 13.90 -30.66
CA LEU A 4 -24.50 14.29 -29.27
C LEU A 4 -25.72 14.95 -28.61
N ARG A 5 -26.51 15.76 -29.32
CA ARG A 5 -27.71 16.42 -28.78
C ARG A 5 -28.79 15.41 -28.38
N THR A 6 -29.06 14.42 -29.24
CA THR A 6 -30.05 13.35 -28.96
C THR A 6 -29.58 12.42 -27.83
N ASN A 7 -28.29 12.11 -27.78
CA ASN A 7 -27.70 11.34 -26.67
C ASN A 7 -27.79 12.12 -25.34
N SER A 8 -27.48 13.41 -25.34
CA SER A 8 -27.63 14.29 -24.17
C SER A 8 -29.08 14.43 -23.71
N ALA A 9 -30.07 14.42 -24.62
CA ALA A 9 -31.49 14.47 -24.27
C ALA A 9 -31.95 13.20 -23.53
N ARG A 10 -31.50 12.02 -23.97
CA ARG A 10 -31.76 10.74 -23.27
C ARG A 10 -31.15 10.72 -21.88
N ALA A 11 -29.90 11.19 -21.73
CA ALA A 11 -29.24 11.31 -20.44
C ALA A 11 -29.98 12.26 -19.49
N ARG A 12 -30.40 13.45 -19.97
CA ARG A 12 -31.20 14.40 -19.17
C ARG A 12 -32.55 13.81 -18.74
N LYS A 13 -33.20 13.02 -19.59
CA LYS A 13 -34.44 12.31 -19.22
C LYS A 13 -34.16 11.27 -18.13
N GLN A 14 -33.10 10.49 -18.28
CA GLN A 14 -32.69 9.47 -17.29
C GLN A 14 -32.32 10.08 -15.93
N GLN A 15 -31.66 11.25 -15.90
CA GLN A 15 -31.31 11.95 -14.66
C GLN A 15 -32.53 12.28 -13.80
N LYS A 16 -33.69 12.54 -14.42
CA LYS A 16 -34.94 12.87 -13.72
C LYS A 16 -35.70 11.66 -13.18
N LEU A 17 -35.34 10.43 -13.59
CA LEU A 17 -36.06 9.23 -13.17
C LEU A 17 -35.70 8.83 -11.72
N PRO A 18 -36.65 8.38 -10.90
CA PRO A 18 -36.34 7.76 -9.61
C PRO A 18 -35.83 6.33 -9.86
N ILE A 19 -34.51 6.16 -9.95
CA ILE A 19 -33.90 4.86 -10.21
C ILE A 19 -33.96 4.02 -8.93
N LYS A 20 -34.68 2.90 -9.00
CA LYS A 20 -34.87 1.96 -7.87
C LYS A 20 -34.00 0.71 -7.96
N VAL A 21 -33.42 0.44 -9.12
CA VAL A 21 -32.59 -0.74 -9.36
C VAL A 21 -31.39 -0.32 -10.19
N ILE A 22 -30.19 -0.62 -9.69
CA ILE A 22 -28.92 -0.40 -10.39
C ILE A 22 -28.19 -1.74 -10.44
N VAL A 23 -27.93 -2.26 -11.64
CA VAL A 23 -27.22 -3.54 -11.84
C VAL A 23 -26.06 -3.37 -12.81
N GLY A 24 -25.01 -4.18 -12.65
CA GLY A 24 -23.91 -4.19 -13.61
C GLY A 24 -22.60 -4.79 -13.13
N ASN A 25 -21.59 -4.67 -13.99
CA ASN A 25 -20.20 -5.00 -13.71
C ASN A 25 -19.37 -3.72 -13.91
N PRO A 26 -19.17 -2.89 -12.86
CA PRO A 26 -18.44 -1.63 -13.01
C PRO A 26 -16.96 -1.87 -13.35
N PRO A 27 -16.25 -0.89 -13.94
CA PRO A 27 -14.83 -1.03 -14.28
C PRO A 27 -13.94 -1.11 -13.04
N TYR A 28 -12.85 -1.90 -13.11
CA TYR A 28 -11.88 -2.05 -12.03
C TYR A 28 -10.57 -1.36 -12.44
N SER A 29 -10.22 -0.24 -11.81
CA SER A 29 -8.96 0.47 -12.08
C SER A 29 -8.59 1.37 -10.91
N VAL A 30 -7.47 1.05 -10.24
CA VAL A 30 -6.85 1.87 -9.18
C VAL A 30 -5.95 2.96 -9.79
N GLY A 31 -5.41 2.76 -11.00
CA GLY A 31 -4.47 3.65 -11.68
C GLY A 31 -3.63 2.92 -12.73
N GLN A 32 -2.61 3.60 -13.25
CA GLN A 32 -1.62 3.08 -14.20
C GLN A 32 -0.55 2.21 -13.52
N GLU A 33 0.09 1.28 -14.25
CA GLU A 33 1.13 0.38 -13.70
C GLU A 33 2.47 1.09 -13.57
N SER A 34 2.81 1.92 -14.56
CA SER A 34 4.00 2.77 -14.58
C SER A 34 3.64 4.23 -14.84
N VAL A 35 4.49 5.16 -14.38
CA VAL A 35 4.39 6.58 -14.79
C VAL A 35 4.62 6.73 -16.29
N ASN A 36 5.36 5.79 -16.90
CA ASN A 36 5.63 5.75 -18.33
C ASN A 36 4.39 5.42 -19.17
N ASP A 37 3.36 4.77 -18.62
CA ASP A 37 2.15 4.38 -19.37
C ASP A 37 1.24 5.55 -19.74
N ASN A 38 1.38 6.69 -19.06
CA ASN A 38 0.59 7.92 -19.26
C ASN A 38 -0.95 7.69 -19.35
N SER A 39 -1.49 6.82 -18.50
CA SER A 39 -2.89 6.35 -18.51
C SER A 39 -3.60 6.60 -17.17
N GLN A 40 -3.41 7.77 -16.58
CA GLN A 40 -3.99 8.12 -15.28
C GLN A 40 -5.53 8.10 -15.30
N ASN A 41 -6.11 7.65 -14.19
CA ASN A 41 -7.56 7.69 -13.99
C ASN A 41 -8.10 9.13 -14.06
N MET A 42 -9.24 9.30 -14.74
CA MET A 42 -9.97 10.56 -14.73
C MET A 42 -10.38 10.97 -13.31
N LYS A 43 -10.37 12.28 -13.05
CA LYS A 43 -10.84 12.88 -11.80
C LYS A 43 -12.31 13.25 -11.92
N TYR A 44 -13.09 12.95 -10.89
CA TYR A 44 -14.52 13.28 -10.83
C TYR A 44 -14.78 14.09 -9.56
N PRO A 45 -14.58 15.42 -9.56
CA PRO A 45 -14.49 16.22 -8.33
C PRO A 45 -15.63 16.00 -7.33
N GLU A 46 -16.87 15.96 -7.82
CA GLU A 46 -18.03 15.78 -6.95
C GLU A 46 -18.16 14.35 -6.39
N LEU A 47 -17.91 13.34 -7.22
CA LEU A 47 -17.93 11.94 -6.77
C LEU A 47 -16.77 11.64 -5.81
N ASP A 48 -15.58 12.17 -6.11
CA ASP A 48 -14.41 12.04 -5.28
C ASP A 48 -14.60 12.79 -3.94
N ARG A 49 -15.30 13.93 -3.93
CA ARG A 49 -15.73 14.64 -2.70
C ARG A 49 -16.66 13.76 -1.85
N ARG A 50 -17.65 13.11 -2.46
CA ARG A 50 -18.54 12.18 -1.75
C ARG A 50 -17.78 11.00 -1.14
N ILE A 51 -16.83 10.42 -1.86
CA ILE A 51 -15.92 9.39 -1.32
C ILE A 51 -15.12 9.92 -0.14
N ALA A 52 -14.62 11.17 -0.23
CA ALA A 52 -13.86 11.79 0.84
C ALA A 52 -14.70 11.95 2.13
N GLU A 53 -15.93 12.42 1.99
CA GLU A 53 -16.87 12.65 3.10
C GLU A 53 -17.41 11.37 3.72
N THR A 54 -17.51 10.28 2.96
CA THR A 54 -18.03 9.01 3.47
C THR A 54 -16.93 8.01 3.80
N TYR A 55 -16.25 7.46 2.78
CA TYR A 55 -15.38 6.30 2.95
C TYR A 55 -14.02 6.69 3.54
N VAL A 56 -13.45 7.82 3.08
CA VAL A 56 -12.14 8.27 3.56
C VAL A 56 -12.26 8.80 4.99
N ALA A 57 -13.30 9.57 5.31
CA ALA A 57 -13.55 10.07 6.66
C ALA A 57 -13.73 8.94 7.68
N GLY A 58 -14.40 7.84 7.29
CA GLY A 58 -14.61 6.68 8.15
C GLY A 58 -13.41 5.72 8.29
N SER A 59 -12.32 5.95 7.56
CA SER A 59 -11.13 5.08 7.57
C SER A 59 -10.06 5.56 8.54
N ALA A 60 -9.52 4.65 9.36
CA ALA A 60 -8.43 4.92 10.29
C ALA A 60 -7.02 4.85 9.64
N VAL A 61 -6.92 4.34 8.40
CA VAL A 61 -5.64 4.07 7.73
C VAL A 61 -5.07 5.30 7.05
N GLY A 62 -3.76 5.55 7.13
CA GLY A 62 -3.13 6.71 6.50
C GLY A 62 -3.18 6.73 4.96
N ASN A 63 -2.89 5.60 4.30
CA ASN A 63 -2.95 5.51 2.83
C ASN A 63 -4.34 5.08 2.35
N LYS A 64 -5.06 6.03 1.76
CA LYS A 64 -6.47 5.88 1.34
C LYS A 64 -6.65 5.88 -0.18
N ASN A 65 -5.56 5.81 -0.96
CA ASN A 65 -5.61 5.97 -2.42
C ASN A 65 -6.50 4.92 -3.11
N LYS A 66 -6.55 3.69 -2.58
CA LYS A 66 -7.35 2.60 -3.15
C LYS A 66 -8.86 2.86 -3.07
N LEU A 67 -9.33 3.74 -2.18
CA LEU A 67 -10.76 4.11 -2.08
C LEU A 67 -11.27 4.85 -3.33
N TYR A 68 -10.37 5.34 -4.19
CA TYR A 68 -10.70 6.00 -5.45
C TYR A 68 -10.62 5.05 -6.66
N ASP A 69 -10.57 3.73 -6.45
CA ASP A 69 -10.74 2.76 -7.53
C ASP A 69 -12.11 2.98 -8.23
N SER A 70 -12.13 2.79 -9.54
CA SER A 70 -13.32 2.97 -10.39
C SER A 70 -14.53 2.13 -9.93
N TYR A 71 -14.32 0.94 -9.36
CA TYR A 71 -15.46 0.16 -8.85
C TYR A 71 -16.03 0.72 -7.54
N ILE A 72 -15.20 1.36 -6.71
CA ILE A 72 -15.65 2.03 -5.48
C ILE A 72 -16.38 3.32 -5.83
N ARG A 73 -15.88 4.06 -6.83
CA ARG A 73 -16.60 5.17 -7.45
C ARG A 73 -17.97 4.75 -7.96
N ALA A 74 -18.07 3.60 -8.62
CA ALA A 74 -19.35 3.07 -9.05
C ALA A 74 -20.29 2.74 -7.88
N ILE A 75 -19.76 2.14 -6.80
CA ILE A 75 -20.55 1.89 -5.57
C ILE A 75 -21.06 3.22 -4.99
N ARG A 76 -20.19 4.22 -4.78
CA ARG A 76 -20.60 5.53 -4.24
C ARG A 76 -21.64 6.22 -5.12
N TRP A 77 -21.40 6.22 -6.43
CA TRP A 77 -22.32 6.80 -7.41
C TRP A 77 -23.68 6.10 -7.37
N ALA A 78 -23.70 4.77 -7.30
CA ALA A 78 -24.94 4.00 -7.24
C ALA A 78 -25.70 4.28 -5.94
N SER A 79 -25.00 4.30 -4.80
CA SER A 79 -25.59 4.61 -3.49
C SER A 79 -26.22 6.00 -3.46
N ASP A 80 -25.55 7.01 -4.03
CA ASP A 80 -26.08 8.37 -4.12
C ASP A 80 -27.23 8.47 -5.15
N ARG A 81 -27.14 7.74 -6.26
CA ARG A 81 -28.16 7.76 -7.33
C ARG A 81 -29.46 7.08 -6.95
N LEU A 82 -29.39 6.07 -6.08
CA LEU A 82 -30.52 5.26 -5.61
C LEU A 82 -31.47 6.05 -4.68
N GLY A 83 -30.93 7.01 -3.92
CA GLY A 83 -31.67 7.73 -2.89
C GLY A 83 -32.00 6.85 -1.68
N ASP A 84 -33.25 6.90 -1.23
CA ASP A 84 -33.69 6.29 0.05
C ASP A 84 -34.29 4.88 -0.09
N GLU A 85 -34.60 4.43 -1.30
CA GLU A 85 -35.19 3.11 -1.52
C GLU A 85 -34.76 2.53 -2.85
N GLY A 86 -34.31 1.28 -2.83
CA GLY A 86 -33.99 0.49 -4.00
C GLY A 86 -32.93 -0.58 -3.74
N VAL A 87 -32.39 -1.13 -4.83
CA VAL A 87 -31.37 -2.18 -4.80
C VAL A 87 -30.21 -1.83 -5.74
N VAL A 88 -28.98 -2.02 -5.26
CA VAL A 88 -27.77 -2.10 -6.11
C VAL A 88 -27.31 -3.55 -6.16
N ALA A 89 -27.06 -4.10 -7.34
CA ALA A 89 -26.46 -5.42 -7.49
C ALA A 89 -25.28 -5.38 -8.47
N TYR A 90 -24.06 -5.56 -7.96
CA TYR A 90 -22.84 -5.51 -8.75
C TYR A 90 -22.01 -6.78 -8.66
N VAL A 91 -21.29 -7.05 -9.74
CA VAL A 91 -20.11 -7.92 -9.71
C VAL A 91 -18.88 -7.01 -9.67
N THR A 92 -18.14 -6.98 -8.57
CA THR A 92 -17.02 -6.05 -8.37
C THR A 92 -15.73 -6.77 -8.03
N ASN A 93 -14.62 -6.03 -8.02
CA ASN A 93 -13.43 -6.45 -7.30
C ASN A 93 -13.79 -6.67 -5.82
N GLY A 94 -13.46 -7.83 -5.27
CA GLY A 94 -13.75 -8.22 -3.88
C GLY A 94 -12.77 -7.68 -2.84
N GLY A 95 -11.78 -6.86 -3.23
CA GLY A 95 -10.73 -6.38 -2.33
C GLY A 95 -11.21 -5.50 -1.16
N TYR A 96 -12.45 -5.01 -1.17
CA TYR A 96 -13.02 -4.25 -0.06
C TYR A 96 -13.45 -5.11 1.14
N ILE A 97 -13.67 -6.41 0.92
CA ILE A 97 -14.16 -7.34 1.95
C ILE A 97 -13.19 -7.41 3.13
N ASP A 98 -11.89 -7.41 2.83
CA ASP A 98 -10.81 -7.62 3.82
C ASP A 98 -9.64 -6.65 3.62
N GLY A 99 -9.85 -5.57 2.85
CA GLY A 99 -8.81 -4.58 2.59
C GLY A 99 -8.61 -3.64 3.78
N THR A 100 -7.37 -3.44 4.22
CA THR A 100 -7.05 -2.54 5.36
C THR A 100 -7.57 -1.12 5.17
N SER A 101 -7.39 -0.51 3.99
CA SER A 101 -7.86 0.84 3.67
C SER A 101 -9.36 0.93 3.37
N MET A 102 -10.10 -0.17 3.51
CA MET A 102 -11.50 -0.32 3.09
C MET A 102 -12.46 -0.37 4.28
N ASP A 103 -11.93 -0.22 5.50
CA ASP A 103 -12.68 -0.16 6.76
C ASP A 103 -13.78 0.93 6.73
N GLY A 104 -13.45 2.12 6.24
CA GLY A 104 -14.42 3.21 6.11
C GLY A 104 -15.53 2.91 5.10
N LEU A 105 -15.22 2.23 3.99
CA LEU A 105 -16.22 1.75 3.03
C LEU A 105 -17.13 0.70 3.67
N ARG A 106 -16.55 -0.30 4.37
CA ARG A 106 -17.31 -1.36 5.05
C ARG A 106 -18.28 -0.80 6.08
N LYS A 107 -17.82 0.11 6.94
CA LYS A 107 -18.66 0.82 7.93
C LYS A 107 -19.77 1.60 7.26
N CYS A 108 -19.45 2.32 6.19
CA CYS A 108 -20.41 3.12 5.45
C CYS A 108 -21.50 2.27 4.79
N LEU A 109 -21.16 1.12 4.19
CA LEU A 109 -22.15 0.24 3.57
C LEU A 109 -23.14 -0.32 4.60
N VAL A 110 -22.65 -0.76 5.75
CA VAL A 110 -23.51 -1.28 6.84
C VAL A 110 -24.35 -0.17 7.49
N GLY A 111 -23.84 1.07 7.53
CA GLY A 111 -24.58 2.21 8.06
C GLY A 111 -25.61 2.81 7.10
N GLU A 112 -25.37 2.76 5.78
CA GLU A 112 -26.26 3.36 4.78
C GLU A 112 -27.34 2.40 4.27
N PHE A 113 -27.12 1.09 4.30
CA PHE A 113 -28.04 0.11 3.72
C PHE A 113 -28.68 -0.75 4.80
N ASP A 114 -29.96 -1.09 4.62
CA ASP A 114 -30.68 -1.97 5.52
C ASP A 114 -30.06 -3.37 5.50
N ALA A 115 -29.83 -3.93 4.30
CA ALA A 115 -29.13 -5.21 4.12
C ALA A 115 -28.00 -5.15 3.11
N VAL A 116 -26.92 -5.84 3.44
CA VAL A 116 -25.74 -6.03 2.58
C VAL A 116 -25.53 -7.53 2.37
N TYR A 117 -25.65 -8.00 1.14
CA TYR A 117 -25.30 -9.37 0.78
C TYR A 117 -23.98 -9.37 0.00
N CYS A 118 -23.00 -10.09 0.50
CA CYS A 118 -21.67 -10.18 -0.11
C CYS A 118 -21.30 -11.64 -0.36
N TYR A 119 -21.35 -12.06 -1.62
CA TYR A 119 -20.90 -13.39 -2.05
C TYR A 119 -19.46 -13.28 -2.59
N ASN A 120 -18.49 -13.66 -1.76
CA ASN A 120 -17.09 -13.73 -2.14
C ASN A 120 -16.83 -14.92 -3.08
N LEU A 121 -16.55 -14.62 -4.34
CA LEU A 121 -16.21 -15.62 -5.36
C LEU A 121 -14.71 -15.91 -5.43
N ARG A 122 -13.91 -15.20 -4.63
CA ARG A 122 -12.46 -15.37 -4.54
C ARG A 122 -11.78 -15.19 -5.91
N GLY A 123 -10.67 -15.88 -6.14
CA GLY A 123 -9.95 -15.92 -7.42
C GLY A 123 -8.86 -14.87 -7.55
N ASN A 124 -8.34 -14.34 -6.43
CA ASN A 124 -7.22 -13.41 -6.44
C ASN A 124 -5.92 -14.11 -6.84
N GLN A 125 -5.48 -13.90 -8.08
CA GLN A 125 -4.23 -14.46 -8.63
C GLN A 125 -3.10 -13.42 -8.65
N ARG A 126 -3.16 -12.40 -7.78
CA ARG A 126 -2.02 -11.56 -7.36
C ARG A 126 -1.39 -12.05 -6.05
N THR A 127 -1.78 -13.24 -5.62
CA THR A 127 -1.16 -14.01 -4.53
C THR A 127 -0.30 -15.12 -5.11
N ALA A 128 0.45 -15.81 -4.27
CA ALA A 128 1.31 -16.92 -4.68
C ALA A 128 1.20 -18.08 -3.68
N GLY A 129 1.75 -19.24 -4.05
CA GLY A 129 1.82 -20.41 -3.17
C GLY A 129 0.44 -20.97 -2.80
N ASP A 130 0.27 -21.35 -1.53
CA ASP A 130 -0.97 -21.99 -1.06
C ASP A 130 -2.18 -21.04 -1.11
N GLN A 131 -1.97 -19.75 -0.83
CA GLN A 131 -3.04 -18.77 -0.93
C GLN A 131 -3.62 -18.72 -2.34
N ALA A 132 -2.79 -18.72 -3.38
CA ALA A 132 -3.25 -18.72 -4.76
C ALA A 132 -4.02 -20.00 -5.14
N ARG A 133 -3.64 -21.15 -4.55
CA ARG A 133 -4.36 -22.42 -4.72
C ARG A 133 -5.72 -22.38 -4.02
N ARG A 134 -5.80 -21.87 -2.79
CA ARG A 134 -7.06 -21.68 -2.06
C ARG A 134 -8.00 -20.77 -2.86
N GLU A 135 -7.51 -19.64 -3.33
CA GLU A 135 -8.29 -18.68 -4.15
C GLU A 135 -8.96 -19.34 -5.37
N GLY A 136 -8.33 -20.37 -5.94
CA GLY A 136 -8.88 -21.17 -7.01
C GLY A 136 -9.04 -20.40 -8.33
N GLY A 137 -9.98 -20.84 -9.16
CA GLY A 137 -10.20 -20.32 -10.51
C GLY A 137 -10.69 -18.86 -10.53
N LYS A 138 -10.17 -18.08 -11.48
CA LYS A 138 -10.59 -16.69 -11.77
C LYS A 138 -11.96 -16.68 -12.46
N ILE A 139 -12.92 -15.91 -11.95
CA ILE A 139 -14.27 -15.80 -12.55
C ILE A 139 -14.21 -15.28 -13.99
N PHE A 140 -13.40 -14.24 -14.24
CA PHE A 140 -13.23 -13.61 -15.56
C PHE A 140 -12.05 -14.15 -16.38
N GLY A 141 -11.50 -15.31 -16.03
CA GLY A 141 -10.41 -15.94 -16.82
C GLY A 141 -9.17 -15.05 -16.93
N SER A 142 -8.71 -14.76 -18.16
CA SER A 142 -7.58 -13.86 -18.42
C SER A 142 -7.91 -12.37 -18.24
N GLY A 143 -9.20 -11.98 -18.26
CA GLY A 143 -9.61 -10.58 -18.20
C GLY A 143 -9.45 -9.90 -16.84
N SER A 144 -9.26 -10.66 -15.76
CA SER A 144 -8.95 -10.09 -14.43
C SER A 144 -8.23 -11.10 -13.55
N ARG A 145 -7.26 -10.61 -12.77
CA ARG A 145 -6.55 -11.35 -11.71
C ARG A 145 -7.03 -11.00 -10.30
N SER A 146 -8.00 -10.10 -10.16
CA SER A 146 -8.52 -9.67 -8.85
C SER A 146 -9.45 -10.71 -8.23
N ALA A 147 -9.61 -10.66 -6.91
CA ALA A 147 -10.77 -11.27 -6.27
C ALA A 147 -12.06 -10.70 -6.88
N VAL A 148 -13.10 -11.52 -6.99
CA VAL A 148 -14.42 -11.10 -7.46
C VAL A 148 -15.45 -11.36 -6.38
N ALA A 149 -16.40 -10.43 -6.22
CA ALA A 149 -17.52 -10.58 -5.33
C ALA A 149 -18.82 -10.15 -6.01
N VAL A 150 -19.92 -10.82 -5.68
CA VAL A 150 -21.28 -10.31 -5.95
C VAL A 150 -21.72 -9.53 -4.73
N LEU A 151 -22.01 -8.24 -4.91
CA LEU A 151 -22.46 -7.32 -3.88
C LEU A 151 -23.89 -6.91 -4.17
N VAL A 152 -24.81 -7.17 -3.25
CA VAL A 152 -26.18 -6.68 -3.29
C VAL A 152 -26.45 -5.79 -2.09
N LEU A 153 -26.83 -4.54 -2.34
CA LEU A 153 -27.12 -3.52 -1.35
C LEU A 153 -28.61 -3.19 -1.41
N VAL A 154 -29.31 -3.28 -0.29
CA VAL A 154 -30.75 -3.06 -0.21
C VAL A 154 -31.05 -1.91 0.74
N LYS A 155 -31.85 -0.95 0.29
CA LYS A 155 -32.37 0.16 1.10
C LYS A 155 -33.87 0.27 0.87
N GLY A 156 -34.64 0.49 1.92
CA GLY A 156 -36.08 0.69 1.78
C GLY A 156 -36.83 1.05 3.05
N GLY A 157 -36.18 1.05 4.22
CA GLY A 157 -36.75 1.60 5.46
C GLY A 157 -38.05 0.96 5.92
N ARG A 158 -38.40 -0.23 5.40
CA ARG A 158 -39.60 -0.96 5.82
C ARG A 158 -39.24 -1.81 7.03
N ASP A 159 -40.01 -1.73 8.11
CA ASP A 159 -39.76 -2.45 9.36
C ASP A 159 -39.71 -3.99 9.21
N THR A 160 -40.18 -4.52 8.07
CA THR A 160 -40.17 -5.95 7.73
C THR A 160 -39.02 -6.38 6.81
N ALA A 161 -38.14 -5.47 6.40
CA ALA A 161 -37.01 -5.80 5.52
C ALA A 161 -35.89 -6.52 6.32
N PRO A 162 -35.16 -7.47 5.69
CA PRO A 162 -33.96 -8.02 6.31
C PRO A 162 -32.99 -6.88 6.63
N LYS A 163 -32.42 -6.91 7.84
CA LYS A 163 -31.43 -5.93 8.30
C LYS A 163 -30.13 -6.65 8.67
N GLY A 164 -29.01 -6.15 8.17
CA GLY A 164 -27.68 -6.63 8.53
C GLY A 164 -26.81 -7.06 7.35
N LEU A 165 -25.64 -7.60 7.69
CA LEU A 165 -24.63 -8.06 6.75
C LEU A 165 -24.69 -9.59 6.63
N TYR A 166 -24.81 -10.06 5.39
CA TYR A 166 -24.90 -11.46 5.03
C TYR A 166 -23.73 -11.81 4.11
N TYR A 167 -22.83 -12.65 4.60
CA TYR A 167 -21.63 -13.06 3.88
C TYR A 167 -21.73 -14.50 3.42
N ARG A 168 -21.18 -14.77 2.22
CA ARG A 168 -20.96 -16.12 1.73
C ARG A 168 -19.59 -16.22 1.09
N ASP A 169 -18.82 -17.22 1.51
CA ASP A 169 -17.62 -17.65 0.78
C ASP A 169 -17.97 -18.79 -0.19
N ILE A 170 -17.47 -18.74 -1.42
CA ILE A 170 -17.64 -19.82 -2.39
C ILE A 170 -16.83 -21.08 -2.03
N GLY A 171 -15.77 -20.93 -1.22
CA GLY A 171 -14.91 -21.99 -0.72
C GLY A 171 -13.56 -22.11 -1.43
N ASP A 172 -12.62 -22.77 -0.76
CA ASP A 172 -11.25 -22.97 -1.20
C ASP A 172 -11.14 -23.97 -2.36
N TYR A 173 -10.07 -23.84 -3.15
CA TYR A 173 -9.59 -24.78 -4.16
C TYR A 173 -10.57 -25.08 -5.31
N ARG A 174 -11.65 -24.30 -5.46
CA ARG A 174 -12.62 -24.47 -6.54
C ARG A 174 -12.10 -23.91 -7.86
N THR A 175 -12.23 -24.70 -8.92
CA THR A 175 -12.04 -24.27 -10.30
C THR A 175 -13.09 -23.25 -10.72
N ARG A 176 -12.84 -22.53 -11.82
CA ARG A 176 -13.82 -21.59 -12.39
C ARG A 176 -15.14 -22.29 -12.73
N GLY A 177 -15.07 -23.49 -13.31
CA GLY A 177 -16.26 -24.27 -13.69
C GLY A 177 -17.13 -24.60 -12.48
N GLU A 178 -16.55 -25.14 -11.42
CA GLU A 178 -17.27 -25.47 -10.19
C GLU A 178 -17.89 -24.22 -9.53
N LYS A 179 -17.19 -23.09 -9.54
CA LYS A 179 -17.72 -21.81 -9.04
C LYS A 179 -18.95 -21.39 -9.83
N LEU A 180 -18.89 -21.42 -11.16
CA LEU A 180 -20.00 -21.03 -12.03
C LEU A 180 -21.20 -21.99 -11.91
N SER A 181 -20.96 -23.30 -11.83
CA SER A 181 -22.02 -24.30 -11.63
C SER A 181 -22.71 -24.15 -10.27
N LEU A 182 -21.96 -23.79 -9.23
CA LEU A 182 -22.55 -23.50 -7.92
C LEU A 182 -23.41 -22.23 -7.97
N LEU A 183 -22.93 -21.17 -8.61
CA LEU A 183 -23.70 -19.94 -8.77
C LEU A 183 -24.97 -20.14 -9.60
N SER A 184 -24.93 -20.94 -10.67
CA SER A 184 -26.11 -21.19 -11.52
C SER A 184 -27.17 -22.07 -10.84
N SER A 185 -26.80 -22.82 -9.80
CA SER A 185 -27.74 -23.64 -9.02
C SER A 185 -28.37 -22.89 -7.84
N GLN A 186 -28.04 -21.60 -7.65
CA GLN A 186 -28.48 -20.82 -6.50
C GLN A 186 -29.17 -19.51 -6.90
N ASP A 187 -30.16 -19.10 -6.12
CA ASP A 187 -30.69 -17.74 -6.09
C ASP A 187 -30.47 -17.10 -4.70
N LEU A 188 -30.84 -15.83 -4.53
CA LEU A 188 -30.61 -15.09 -3.28
C LEU A 188 -31.22 -15.79 -2.04
N ARG A 189 -32.30 -16.57 -2.21
CA ARG A 189 -33.00 -17.29 -1.14
C ARG A 189 -32.40 -18.66 -0.87
N SER A 190 -31.82 -19.31 -1.88
CA SER A 190 -31.22 -20.64 -1.72
C SER A 190 -29.75 -20.60 -1.29
N VAL A 191 -29.07 -19.46 -1.43
CA VAL A 191 -27.73 -19.27 -0.85
C VAL A 191 -27.82 -19.36 0.68
N VAL A 192 -27.00 -20.23 1.26
CA VAL A 192 -26.86 -20.33 2.72
C VAL A 192 -25.93 -19.22 3.21
N TRP A 193 -26.53 -18.09 3.56
CA TRP A 193 -25.85 -16.90 4.07
C TRP A 193 -25.41 -17.07 5.53
N LYS A 194 -24.22 -16.55 5.85
CA LYS A 194 -23.78 -16.34 7.23
C LYS A 194 -24.08 -14.89 7.61
N ALA A 195 -24.90 -14.68 8.65
CA ALA A 195 -25.02 -13.36 9.26
C ALA A 195 -23.70 -13.01 9.95
N VAL A 196 -23.22 -11.79 9.72
CA VAL A 196 -21.95 -11.29 10.23
C VAL A 196 -22.21 -9.96 10.93
N GLU A 197 -21.68 -9.83 12.14
CA GLU A 197 -21.59 -8.55 12.85
C GLU A 197 -20.17 -8.01 12.63
N PRO A 198 -20.00 -6.85 11.97
CA PRO A 198 -18.70 -6.22 11.88
C PRO A 198 -18.15 -5.87 13.26
N ASP A 199 -16.85 -6.03 13.48
CA ASP A 199 -16.21 -5.60 14.72
C ASP A 199 -16.11 -4.06 14.81
N ALA A 200 -15.60 -3.54 15.93
CA ALA A 200 -15.39 -2.10 16.12
C ALA A 200 -14.48 -1.45 15.05
N ASN A 201 -13.64 -2.26 14.40
CA ASN A 201 -12.77 -1.82 13.33
C ASN A 201 -13.44 -1.82 11.96
N GLY A 202 -14.63 -2.42 11.84
CA GLY A 202 -15.36 -2.58 10.60
C GLY A 202 -14.97 -3.83 9.82
N ASP A 203 -14.29 -4.79 10.44
CA ASP A 203 -13.81 -6.03 9.80
C ASP A 203 -14.97 -7.04 9.70
N TRP A 204 -15.25 -7.50 8.47
CA TRP A 204 -16.35 -8.45 8.18
C TRP A 204 -15.92 -9.91 8.36
N ILE A 205 -14.68 -10.20 7.99
CA ILE A 205 -14.05 -11.51 8.14
C ILE A 205 -12.69 -11.30 8.80
N ASN A 206 -12.04 -12.38 9.24
CA ASN A 206 -10.70 -12.33 9.81
C ASN A 206 -10.58 -11.31 10.98
N GLN A 207 -11.63 -11.22 11.81
CA GLN A 207 -11.68 -10.28 12.92
C GLN A 207 -10.55 -10.51 13.92
N ARG A 208 -10.02 -9.41 14.44
CA ARG A 208 -8.85 -9.40 15.32
C ARG A 208 -9.22 -9.75 16.75
N ASP A 209 -8.27 -10.33 17.47
CA ASP A 209 -8.38 -10.50 18.93
C ASP A 209 -8.13 -9.14 19.61
N GLU A 210 -9.12 -8.65 20.35
CA GLU A 210 -9.02 -7.40 21.08
C GLU A 210 -7.93 -7.41 22.15
N ASN A 211 -7.49 -8.58 22.61
CA ASN A 211 -6.41 -8.68 23.60
C ASN A 211 -5.04 -8.30 23.02
N TYR A 212 -4.86 -8.41 21.70
CA TYR A 212 -3.59 -8.11 21.04
C TYR A 212 -3.13 -6.66 21.27
N ARG A 213 -4.08 -5.72 21.46
CA ARG A 213 -3.79 -4.30 21.71
C ARG A 213 -3.08 -4.04 23.05
N PHE A 214 -3.09 -5.01 23.97
CA PHE A 214 -2.44 -4.88 25.27
C PHE A 214 -0.98 -5.35 25.25
N PHE A 215 -0.52 -6.00 24.17
CA PHE A 215 0.89 -6.33 24.01
C PHE A 215 1.73 -5.08 23.70
N THR A 216 2.98 -5.09 24.12
CA THR A 216 3.93 -4.02 23.83
C THR A 216 4.17 -3.93 22.33
N ALA A 217 3.92 -2.75 21.75
CA ALA A 217 4.18 -2.51 20.34
C ALA A 217 5.68 -2.65 20.02
N LEU A 218 6.00 -3.24 18.86
CA LEU A 218 7.39 -3.26 18.37
C LEU A 218 7.89 -1.85 18.05
N GLY A 219 7.06 -1.03 17.42
CA GLY A 219 7.38 0.35 17.07
C GLY A 219 6.12 1.19 16.90
N ASP A 220 6.25 2.49 17.10
CA ASP A 220 5.17 3.46 16.96
C ASP A 220 5.65 4.68 16.17
N LYS A 221 4.75 5.42 15.52
CA LYS A 221 5.08 6.67 14.83
C LYS A 221 4.96 7.87 15.76
N ASP A 222 4.05 7.81 16.72
CA ASP A 222 3.74 8.90 17.63
C ASP A 222 4.82 9.03 18.71
N LYS A 223 5.21 10.27 19.04
CA LYS A 223 6.31 10.53 19.98
C LYS A 223 6.09 9.84 21.33
N ALA A 224 4.86 9.87 21.86
CA ALA A 224 4.53 9.24 23.12
C ALA A 224 4.50 7.71 23.03
N GLY A 225 4.05 7.15 21.90
CA GLY A 225 4.06 5.71 21.66
C GLY A 225 5.47 5.16 21.46
N ARG A 226 6.36 5.92 20.80
CA ARG A 226 7.75 5.51 20.53
C ARG A 226 8.55 5.18 21.78
N GLU A 227 8.38 5.96 22.84
CA GLU A 227 9.10 5.68 24.09
C GLU A 227 8.50 4.49 24.87
N ARG A 228 7.27 4.07 24.56
CA ARG A 228 6.65 2.87 25.15
C ARG A 228 6.90 1.60 24.34
N ALA A 229 7.21 1.72 23.06
CA ALA A 229 7.48 0.60 22.17
C ALA A 229 8.83 -0.07 22.48
N VAL A 230 9.05 -1.27 21.93
CA VAL A 230 10.34 -1.98 22.02
C VAL A 230 11.45 -1.20 21.31
N PHE A 231 11.16 -0.76 20.08
CA PHE A 231 12.09 -0.02 19.23
C PHE A 231 11.70 1.45 19.12
N ARG A 232 12.66 2.35 19.34
CA ARG A 232 12.49 3.80 19.20
C ARG A 232 12.26 4.21 17.75
N GLN A 233 12.92 3.52 16.80
CA GLN A 233 12.82 3.77 15.37
C GLN A 233 12.64 2.46 14.60
N TYR A 234 11.94 2.53 13.49
CA TYR A 234 11.87 1.49 12.47
C TYR A 234 11.69 2.18 11.12
N SER A 235 11.92 1.46 10.03
CA SER A 235 11.77 2.00 8.68
C SER A 235 11.07 1.01 7.78
N SER A 236 10.30 1.47 6.80
CA SER A 236 10.02 0.63 5.65
C SER A 236 11.30 0.37 4.86
N GLY A 237 11.34 -0.74 4.12
CA GLY A 237 12.43 -1.02 3.18
C GLY A 237 12.47 -0.02 2.03
N LEU A 238 13.58 -0.01 1.30
CA LEU A 238 13.87 0.92 0.22
C LEU A 238 12.91 0.68 -0.95
N ASN A 239 12.11 1.69 -1.31
CA ASN A 239 11.31 1.68 -2.52
C ASN A 239 12.01 2.55 -3.57
N SER A 240 12.56 1.93 -4.61
CA SER A 240 13.21 2.68 -5.68
C SER A 240 12.24 3.17 -6.75
N ALA A 241 11.14 2.44 -6.98
CA ALA A 241 10.25 2.54 -8.15
C ALA A 241 10.96 2.41 -9.53
N ARG A 242 12.21 1.91 -9.56
CA ARG A 242 13.02 1.74 -10.78
C ARG A 242 14.07 0.64 -10.65
N ASP A 243 13.69 -0.50 -10.07
CA ASP A 243 14.64 -1.54 -9.68
C ASP A 243 15.57 -1.98 -10.83
N ALA A 244 15.08 -2.06 -12.07
CA ALA A 244 15.90 -2.41 -13.24
C ALA A 244 17.14 -1.49 -13.46
N TRP A 245 17.06 -0.24 -12.99
CA TRP A 245 18.11 0.77 -13.14
C TRP A 245 19.07 0.79 -11.97
N VAL A 246 18.55 0.71 -10.75
CA VAL A 246 19.33 0.96 -9.54
C VAL A 246 19.70 -0.32 -8.78
N TYR A 247 19.10 -1.47 -9.10
CA TYR A 247 19.45 -2.77 -8.51
C TYR A 247 20.12 -3.70 -9.53
N ASN A 248 21.16 -4.41 -9.10
CA ASN A 248 21.75 -5.49 -9.90
C ASN A 248 22.61 -6.43 -9.07
N PHE A 249 22.79 -7.67 -9.52
CA PHE A 249 23.81 -8.55 -8.94
C PHE A 249 25.25 -8.05 -9.19
N SER A 250 25.49 -7.31 -10.27
CA SER A 250 26.79 -6.71 -10.57
C SER A 250 26.83 -5.24 -10.14
N ALA A 251 27.78 -4.90 -9.27
CA ALA A 251 28.04 -3.50 -8.88
C ALA A 251 28.28 -2.64 -10.12
N GLU A 252 29.08 -3.14 -11.07
CA GLU A 252 29.43 -2.40 -12.28
C GLU A 252 28.21 -2.10 -13.15
N ARG A 253 27.27 -3.05 -13.26
CA ARG A 253 26.01 -2.80 -13.98
C ARG A 253 25.17 -1.72 -13.30
N VAL A 254 25.13 -1.66 -11.97
CA VAL A 254 24.44 -0.57 -11.26
C VAL A 254 25.10 0.77 -11.59
N ARG A 255 26.44 0.85 -11.61
CA ARG A 255 27.16 2.08 -11.97
C ARG A 255 26.80 2.55 -13.36
N THR A 256 26.96 1.68 -14.36
CA THR A 256 26.71 2.01 -15.77
C THR A 256 25.25 2.37 -16.02
N ASN A 257 24.30 1.58 -15.51
CA ASN A 257 22.87 1.84 -15.68
C ASN A 257 22.47 3.17 -15.04
N THR A 258 22.91 3.42 -13.79
CA THR A 258 22.56 4.64 -13.07
C THR A 258 23.18 5.87 -13.71
N GLN A 259 24.46 5.79 -14.13
CA GLN A 259 25.12 6.91 -14.81
C GLN A 259 24.43 7.24 -16.13
N SER A 260 24.13 6.23 -16.96
CA SER A 260 23.40 6.42 -18.22
C SER A 260 22.03 7.07 -18.01
N MET A 261 21.28 6.61 -17.01
CA MET A 261 19.99 7.19 -16.62
C MET A 261 20.12 8.66 -16.18
N ILE A 262 21.13 8.98 -15.36
CA ILE A 262 21.41 10.35 -14.91
C ILE A 262 21.77 11.24 -16.09
N ASP A 263 22.61 10.75 -17.00
CA ASP A 263 23.05 11.51 -18.18
C ASP A 263 21.87 11.83 -19.09
N PHE A 264 20.99 10.86 -19.32
CA PHE A 264 19.75 11.07 -20.07
C PHE A 264 18.81 12.05 -19.37
N TYR A 265 18.56 11.90 -18.07
CA TYR A 265 17.75 12.85 -17.31
C TYR A 265 18.31 14.28 -17.44
N ASN A 266 19.62 14.45 -17.27
CA ASN A 266 20.27 15.75 -17.36
C ASN A 266 20.25 16.33 -18.79
N GLU A 267 20.25 15.49 -19.84
CA GLU A 267 20.00 15.90 -21.22
C GLU A 267 18.59 16.49 -21.36
N GLN A 268 17.58 15.80 -20.82
CA GLN A 268 16.19 16.27 -20.83
C GLN A 268 16.03 17.59 -20.07
N VAL A 269 16.70 17.77 -18.93
CA VAL A 269 16.70 19.03 -18.17
C VAL A 269 17.20 20.19 -19.05
N ARG A 270 18.38 20.04 -19.66
CA ARG A 270 18.96 21.11 -20.51
C ARG A 270 18.08 21.42 -21.72
N GLY A 271 17.52 20.39 -22.36
CA GLY A 271 16.63 20.55 -23.50
C GLY A 271 15.33 21.27 -23.12
N PHE A 272 14.73 20.91 -22.00
CA PHE A 272 13.49 21.54 -21.52
C PHE A 272 13.71 23.00 -21.11
N GLU A 273 14.84 23.31 -20.47
CA GLU A 273 15.20 24.70 -20.17
C GLU A 273 15.37 25.54 -21.43
N ALA A 274 16.01 24.99 -22.48
CA ALA A 274 16.15 25.68 -23.76
C ALA A 274 14.80 25.90 -24.44
N HIS A 275 13.91 24.90 -24.39
CA HIS A 275 12.54 25.02 -24.89
C HIS A 275 11.72 26.06 -24.12
N CYS A 276 11.81 26.09 -22.80
CA CYS A 276 11.12 27.12 -22.01
C CYS A 276 11.63 28.52 -22.33
N ARG A 277 12.93 28.69 -22.58
CA ARG A 277 13.50 29.96 -23.05
C ARG A 277 12.99 30.36 -24.43
N SER A 278 12.89 29.42 -25.39
CA SER A 278 12.39 29.73 -26.74
C SER A 278 10.91 30.11 -26.74
N GLU A 279 10.11 29.48 -25.88
CA GLU A 279 8.67 29.73 -25.76
C GLU A 279 8.33 30.86 -24.76
N GLY A 280 9.32 31.48 -24.12
CA GLY A 280 9.10 32.53 -23.12
C GLY A 280 8.37 32.08 -21.85
N LYS A 281 8.48 30.80 -21.47
CA LYS A 281 7.82 30.21 -20.29
C LYS A 281 8.64 30.47 -19.02
N VAL A 282 8.11 31.31 -18.11
CA VAL A 282 8.85 31.86 -16.95
C VAL A 282 8.75 30.99 -15.67
N ALA A 283 7.82 30.03 -15.61
CA ALA A 283 7.66 29.12 -14.47
C ALA A 283 7.04 27.79 -14.91
N PRO A 284 7.80 26.91 -15.58
CA PRO A 284 7.25 25.63 -16.03
C PRO A 284 6.85 24.75 -14.84
N THR A 285 5.75 24.02 -15.03
CA THR A 285 5.22 23.08 -14.04
C THR A 285 5.68 21.65 -14.34
N ALA A 286 5.44 20.73 -13.41
CA ALA A 286 5.68 19.30 -13.64
C ALA A 286 4.80 18.72 -14.76
N GLU A 287 3.66 19.35 -15.06
CA GLU A 287 2.78 18.97 -16.18
C GLU A 287 3.38 19.41 -17.51
N ASP A 288 3.92 20.64 -17.59
CA ASP A 288 4.66 21.13 -18.76
C ASP A 288 5.85 20.23 -19.07
N ALA A 289 6.66 19.90 -18.05
CA ALA A 289 7.76 18.96 -18.17
C ALA A 289 7.25 17.59 -18.66
N GLY A 290 6.21 17.06 -18.02
CA GLY A 290 5.63 15.76 -18.36
C GLY A 290 5.08 15.65 -19.79
N ALA A 291 4.66 16.77 -20.39
CA ALA A 291 4.18 16.83 -21.76
C ALA A 291 5.32 16.91 -22.80
N TRP A 292 6.52 17.30 -22.38
CA TRP A 292 7.66 17.54 -23.27
C TRP A 292 8.71 16.41 -23.23
N ILE A 293 8.92 15.80 -22.08
CA ILE A 293 9.98 14.80 -21.87
C ILE A 293 9.77 13.53 -22.71
N ASP A 294 10.88 12.91 -23.07
CA ASP A 294 10.91 11.59 -23.68
C ASP A 294 10.61 10.51 -22.62
N MET A 295 9.58 9.70 -22.90
CA MET A 295 9.03 8.67 -22.00
C MET A 295 9.57 7.26 -22.30
N ASP A 296 10.60 7.14 -23.15
CA ASP A 296 11.29 5.87 -23.45
C ASP A 296 11.79 5.18 -22.17
N ASP A 297 11.16 4.07 -21.81
CA ASP A 297 11.42 3.30 -20.60
C ASP A 297 12.76 2.54 -20.64
N THR A 298 13.37 2.42 -21.83
CA THR A 298 14.71 1.86 -22.02
C THR A 298 15.83 2.83 -21.67
N ARG A 299 15.51 4.12 -21.45
CA ARG A 299 16.47 5.17 -21.06
C ARG A 299 16.29 5.66 -19.62
N ILE A 300 15.07 5.65 -19.11
CA ILE A 300 14.75 5.99 -17.71
C ILE A 300 13.36 5.48 -17.31
N SER A 301 13.26 5.03 -16.05
CA SER A 301 11.95 4.89 -15.39
C SER A 301 11.63 6.18 -14.64
N TRP A 302 10.68 6.98 -15.12
CA TRP A 302 10.35 8.27 -14.53
C TRP A 302 9.53 8.11 -13.24
N ASN A 303 9.75 8.98 -12.25
CA ASN A 303 8.83 9.15 -11.13
C ASN A 303 8.24 10.57 -11.09
N ARG A 304 7.27 10.82 -10.20
CA ARG A 304 6.63 12.15 -10.08
C ARG A 304 7.61 13.23 -9.61
N ALA A 305 8.57 12.87 -8.77
CA ALA A 305 9.56 13.81 -8.24
C ALA A 305 10.52 14.28 -9.34
N ASP A 306 10.91 13.41 -10.27
CA ASP A 306 11.76 13.74 -11.42
C ASP A 306 11.14 14.83 -12.28
N LYS A 307 9.85 14.69 -12.64
CA LYS A 307 9.14 15.72 -13.42
C LYS A 307 9.13 17.07 -12.71
N THR A 308 8.97 17.04 -11.38
CA THR A 308 8.99 18.25 -10.55
C THR A 308 10.37 18.89 -10.48
N ARG A 309 11.43 18.08 -10.38
CA ARG A 309 12.82 18.55 -10.33
C ARG A 309 13.30 19.04 -11.68
N LEU A 310 12.93 18.35 -12.76
CA LEU A 310 13.22 18.76 -14.13
C LEU A 310 12.59 20.11 -14.45
N ALA A 311 11.32 20.31 -14.06
CA ALA A 311 10.65 21.61 -14.20
C ALA A 311 11.37 22.74 -13.44
N LYS A 312 12.12 22.42 -12.37
CA LYS A 312 12.92 23.37 -11.60
C LYS A 312 14.37 23.55 -12.12
N GLY A 313 14.76 22.85 -13.18
CA GLY A 313 16.14 22.86 -13.68
C GLY A 313 17.13 22.06 -12.80
N GLU A 314 16.63 21.21 -11.88
CA GLU A 314 17.48 20.45 -10.98
C GLU A 314 18.12 19.25 -11.70
N SER A 315 19.44 19.27 -11.86
CA SER A 315 20.24 18.16 -12.40
C SER A 315 20.66 17.15 -11.32
N TYR A 316 20.86 15.90 -11.73
CA TYR A 316 21.42 14.84 -10.89
C TYR A 316 22.92 14.70 -11.06
N ARG A 317 23.61 14.27 -10.01
CA ARG A 317 25.04 13.99 -10.01
C ARG A 317 25.28 12.58 -9.50
N TYR A 318 26.07 11.82 -10.25
CA TYR A 318 26.52 10.50 -9.83
C TYR A 318 27.58 10.60 -8.72
N ALA A 319 27.55 9.60 -7.84
CA ALA A 319 28.37 9.50 -6.64
C ALA A 319 28.61 8.00 -6.39
N ALA A 320 29.86 7.54 -6.53
CA ALA A 320 30.22 6.13 -6.55
C ALA A 320 30.02 5.44 -5.18
N GLU A 321 30.18 6.21 -4.11
CA GLU A 321 29.99 5.80 -2.71
C GLU A 321 28.54 5.40 -2.37
N ARG A 322 27.58 5.74 -3.23
CA ARG A 322 26.17 5.38 -3.06
C ARG A 322 25.84 3.96 -3.54
N VAL A 323 26.80 3.27 -4.15
CA VAL A 323 26.64 1.87 -4.56
C VAL A 323 26.93 0.97 -3.37
N VAL A 324 25.88 0.44 -2.76
CA VAL A 324 25.94 -0.35 -1.52
C VAL A 324 25.28 -1.71 -1.69
N VAL A 325 25.56 -2.64 -0.78
CA VAL A 325 24.89 -3.94 -0.76
C VAL A 325 23.50 -3.80 -0.12
N SER A 326 22.52 -4.49 -0.69
CA SER A 326 21.13 -4.50 -0.24
C SER A 326 20.59 -5.93 -0.13
N SER A 327 19.73 -6.15 0.85
CA SER A 327 18.92 -7.36 0.96
C SER A 327 17.70 -7.19 0.04
N TYR A 328 17.76 -7.75 -1.17
CA TYR A 328 16.72 -7.56 -2.18
C TYR A 328 15.51 -8.47 -1.95
N ARG A 329 15.75 -9.77 -1.74
CA ARG A 329 14.75 -10.81 -1.45
C ARG A 329 15.28 -11.73 -0.34
N PRO A 330 14.51 -12.68 0.21
CA PRO A 330 15.00 -13.51 1.30
C PRO A 330 16.26 -14.25 0.83
N PHE A 331 17.33 -14.16 1.61
CA PHE A 331 18.62 -14.78 1.32
C PHE A 331 19.28 -14.34 0.00
N THR A 332 18.80 -13.26 -0.62
CA THR A 332 19.28 -12.77 -1.91
C THR A 332 19.80 -11.35 -1.79
N LYS A 333 21.12 -11.18 -1.96
CA LYS A 333 21.78 -9.87 -1.96
C LYS A 333 21.95 -9.34 -3.37
N GLN A 334 21.82 -8.04 -3.53
CA GLN A 334 22.16 -7.31 -4.75
C GLN A 334 22.87 -6.01 -4.38
N TRP A 335 23.52 -5.40 -5.36
CA TRP A 335 23.98 -4.01 -5.26
C TRP A 335 22.80 -3.08 -5.55
N VAL A 336 22.77 -1.94 -4.85
CA VAL A 336 21.80 -0.86 -5.07
C VAL A 336 22.51 0.48 -5.14
N TYR A 337 22.02 1.38 -5.99
CA TYR A 337 22.33 2.80 -5.91
C TYR A 337 21.40 3.48 -4.90
N PHE A 338 21.88 3.66 -3.66
CA PHE A 338 21.10 4.19 -2.54
C PHE A 338 21.20 5.72 -2.47
N ASP A 339 20.17 6.39 -2.95
CA ASP A 339 20.12 7.85 -3.06
C ASP A 339 18.70 8.41 -2.88
N SER A 340 18.56 9.43 -2.05
CA SER A 340 17.25 10.04 -1.74
C SER A 340 16.63 10.82 -2.90
N LYS A 341 17.39 11.13 -3.96
CA LYS A 341 16.84 11.74 -5.17
C LYS A 341 16.43 10.69 -6.20
N LEU A 342 17.23 9.65 -6.41
CA LEU A 342 16.97 8.62 -7.42
C LEU A 342 16.12 7.44 -6.94
N ASN A 343 15.84 7.35 -5.64
CA ASN A 343 14.90 6.38 -5.09
C ASN A 343 13.61 7.10 -4.66
N ASP A 344 12.45 6.50 -4.98
CA ASP A 344 11.13 7.10 -4.69
C ASP A 344 10.92 7.33 -3.18
N MET A 345 11.25 6.34 -2.33
CA MET A 345 11.18 6.46 -0.88
C MET A 345 12.33 5.72 -0.19
N THR A 346 13.23 6.48 0.46
CA THR A 346 14.29 5.95 1.34
C THR A 346 13.86 5.84 2.81
N TYR A 347 12.72 6.45 3.16
CA TYR A 347 12.16 6.46 4.52
C TYR A 347 13.19 6.91 5.58
N ARG A 348 13.42 6.11 6.62
CA ARG A 348 14.41 6.39 7.67
C ARG A 348 15.74 5.67 7.43
N LEU A 349 15.87 4.91 6.34
CA LEU A 349 17.06 4.10 6.05
C LEU A 349 18.38 4.90 6.06
N PRO A 350 18.46 6.17 5.62
CA PRO A 350 19.70 6.94 5.72
C PRO A 350 20.21 7.14 7.16
N LEU A 351 19.31 7.13 8.16
CA LEU A 351 19.66 7.18 9.59
C LEU A 351 20.05 5.81 10.15
N LEU A 352 19.79 4.74 9.41
CA LEU A 352 20.02 3.36 9.84
C LEU A 352 21.24 2.75 9.14
N PHE A 353 21.53 3.20 7.93
CA PHE A 353 22.66 2.80 7.09
C PHE A 353 23.30 4.07 6.50
N PRO A 354 24.14 4.78 7.27
CA PRO A 354 24.80 6.00 6.79
C PRO A 354 25.85 5.68 5.71
N ALA A 355 26.19 6.70 4.91
CA ALA A 355 27.07 6.56 3.75
C ALA A 355 28.51 6.12 4.07
N ASP A 356 28.97 6.31 5.31
CA ASP A 356 30.36 6.03 5.75
C ASP A 356 30.67 4.53 5.89
N GLY A 357 29.80 3.65 5.38
CA GLY A 357 29.98 2.20 5.46
C GLY A 357 29.78 1.60 6.86
N MET A 358 29.22 2.37 7.81
CA MET A 358 28.91 1.84 9.14
C MET A 358 27.83 0.76 9.02
N GLY A 359 28.22 -0.48 9.31
CA GLY A 359 27.30 -1.61 9.29
C GLY A 359 26.25 -1.51 10.40
N ASN A 360 25.03 -1.97 10.10
CA ASN A 360 23.95 -2.12 11.06
C ASN A 360 23.28 -3.48 10.81
N PHE A 361 22.52 -3.97 11.78
CA PHE A 361 21.73 -5.18 11.63
C PHE A 361 20.39 -5.01 12.30
N GLY A 362 19.45 -5.86 11.92
CA GLY A 362 18.08 -5.84 12.40
C GLY A 362 17.33 -7.03 11.86
N PHE A 363 16.01 -7.01 11.97
CA PHE A 363 15.16 -7.94 11.25
C PHE A 363 14.11 -7.21 10.44
N TYR A 364 13.77 -7.80 9.29
CA TYR A 364 12.72 -7.36 8.41
C TYR A 364 11.47 -8.19 8.67
N SER A 365 10.33 -7.54 8.84
CA SER A 365 9.00 -8.18 8.83
C SER A 365 8.30 -7.90 7.51
N ASN A 366 7.45 -8.81 7.04
CA ASN A 366 6.49 -8.46 6.01
C ASN A 366 5.50 -7.38 6.50
N GLY A 367 4.89 -6.66 5.56
CA GLY A 367 3.97 -5.57 5.89
C GLY A 367 2.62 -6.08 6.37
N VAL A 368 1.85 -5.19 7.01
CA VAL A 368 0.46 -5.43 7.47
C VAL A 368 -0.55 -5.74 6.36
N ASN A 369 -0.12 -5.74 5.09
CA ASN A 369 -0.94 -6.07 3.92
C ASN A 369 -0.42 -7.32 3.19
N ALA A 370 0.45 -8.09 3.84
CA ALA A 370 1.01 -9.29 3.24
C ALA A 370 -0.11 -10.31 3.01
N THR A 371 -0.12 -10.93 1.82
CA THR A 371 -1.04 -12.03 1.51
C THR A 371 -0.43 -13.39 1.87
N THR A 372 0.49 -13.37 2.83
CA THR A 372 1.27 -14.49 3.32
C THR A 372 1.24 -14.44 4.84
N GLU A 373 1.53 -15.57 5.48
CA GLU A 373 1.72 -15.61 6.93
C GLU A 373 2.82 -14.62 7.39
N PRO A 374 2.78 -14.18 8.66
CA PRO A 374 3.83 -13.36 9.25
C PRO A 374 5.20 -13.98 9.03
N ALA A 375 6.14 -13.19 8.52
CA ALA A 375 7.49 -13.66 8.20
C ALA A 375 8.53 -12.65 8.68
N PHE A 376 9.61 -13.16 9.27
CA PHE A 376 10.69 -12.37 9.84
C PHE A 376 12.04 -12.87 9.33
N LEU A 377 12.95 -11.97 9.01
CA LEU A 377 14.31 -12.32 8.57
C LEU A 377 15.33 -11.31 9.08
N ALA A 378 16.33 -11.80 9.80
CA ALA A 378 17.50 -11.01 10.16
C ALA A 378 18.26 -10.55 8.90
N VAL A 379 18.55 -9.25 8.82
CA VAL A 379 19.29 -8.64 7.70
C VAL A 379 20.35 -7.66 8.23
N GLY A 380 21.49 -7.61 7.54
CA GLY A 380 22.62 -6.73 7.86
C GLY A 380 22.92 -5.67 6.80
N HIS A 381 22.02 -5.50 5.84
CA HIS A 381 22.17 -4.60 4.67
C HIS A 381 20.87 -3.84 4.46
N VAL A 382 20.90 -2.77 3.66
CA VAL A 382 19.72 -1.96 3.33
C VAL A 382 18.62 -2.89 2.78
N PRO A 383 17.47 -3.05 3.45
CA PRO A 383 16.43 -3.94 2.95
C PRO A 383 15.64 -3.26 1.84
N ASN A 384 15.36 -3.98 0.76
CA ASN A 384 14.37 -3.56 -0.23
C ASN A 384 12.96 -3.57 0.39
N PHE A 385 12.05 -2.72 -0.10
CA PHE A 385 10.68 -2.67 0.37
C PHE A 385 9.96 -4.01 0.25
N ASP A 386 10.24 -4.76 -0.82
CA ASP A 386 9.57 -6.01 -1.16
C ASP A 386 10.44 -7.25 -0.86
N VAL A 387 11.21 -7.25 0.23
CA VAL A 387 11.95 -8.46 0.67
C VAL A 387 11.02 -9.68 0.71
N PHE A 388 9.79 -9.56 1.23
CA PHE A 388 8.78 -10.62 1.19
C PHE A 388 7.69 -10.41 0.12
N GLY A 389 7.91 -9.49 -0.83
CA GLY A 389 7.05 -9.27 -2.00
C GLY A 389 5.88 -8.29 -1.84
N LYS A 390 5.50 -7.87 -0.62
CA LYS A 390 4.43 -6.87 -0.38
C LYS A 390 4.74 -5.94 0.78
N GLY A 391 5.77 -5.12 0.62
CA GLY A 391 6.18 -4.18 1.65
C GLY A 391 6.63 -4.84 2.95
N GLY A 392 7.11 -4.01 3.87
CA GLY A 392 7.53 -4.48 5.17
C GLY A 392 8.22 -3.41 6.00
N TYR A 393 8.70 -3.84 7.16
CA TYR A 393 9.33 -2.98 8.15
C TYR A 393 10.64 -3.60 8.63
N PHE A 394 11.65 -2.76 8.72
CA PHE A 394 12.95 -3.06 9.27
C PHE A 394 13.06 -2.50 10.67
N PHE A 395 13.36 -3.38 11.63
CA PHE A 395 13.62 -3.05 13.04
C PHE A 395 15.12 -3.15 13.30
N PRO A 396 15.85 -2.01 13.27
CA PRO A 396 17.30 -2.00 13.42
C PRO A 396 17.72 -2.10 14.88
N ARG A 397 18.89 -2.67 15.14
CA ARG A 397 19.51 -2.68 16.46
C ARG A 397 20.01 -1.29 16.87
N TYR A 398 20.52 -0.53 15.91
CA TYR A 398 21.11 0.79 16.14
C TYR A 398 20.51 1.86 15.23
N THR A 399 20.66 3.12 15.65
CA THR A 399 20.42 4.32 14.84
C THR A 399 21.68 5.18 14.82
N TYR A 400 21.82 6.01 13.80
CA TYR A 400 22.99 6.87 13.60
C TYR A 400 22.57 8.33 13.49
N HIS A 401 23.23 9.19 14.26
CA HIS A 401 23.03 10.64 14.21
C HIS A 401 24.29 11.32 13.71
N GLN A 402 24.14 12.17 12.71
CA GLN A 402 25.26 12.95 12.19
C GLN A 402 25.65 14.05 13.18
N LEU A 403 26.91 14.02 13.62
CA LEU A 403 27.51 15.05 14.46
C LEU A 403 27.71 16.33 13.62
N GLY A 404 27.42 17.49 14.20
CA GLY A 404 27.56 18.80 13.54
C GLY A 404 26.42 19.21 12.57
N SER A 405 25.35 18.43 12.47
CA SER A 405 24.10 18.85 11.79
C SER A 405 23.26 19.76 12.71
N ALA A 406 22.38 20.60 12.15
CA ALA A 406 21.61 21.62 12.89
C ALA A 406 20.78 21.11 14.09
N ASP A 407 20.58 19.80 14.22
CA ASP A 407 19.84 19.12 15.30
C ASP A 407 20.76 18.43 16.35
N GLY A 408 22.09 18.51 16.20
CA GLY A 408 23.07 17.93 17.11
C GLY A 408 23.86 19.00 17.87
N LEU A 409 23.93 18.88 19.21
CA LEU A 409 24.84 19.71 20.01
C LEU A 409 26.29 19.40 19.58
N PRO A 410 27.08 20.40 19.17
CA PRO A 410 28.49 20.20 18.86
C PRO A 410 29.24 19.93 20.17
N PHE A 411 29.73 18.70 20.34
CA PHE A 411 30.68 18.36 21.38
C PHE A 411 32.09 18.55 20.81
N GLY A 412 32.56 19.80 20.82
CA GLY A 412 33.93 20.16 20.44
C GLY A 412 34.17 20.43 18.95
N GLU A 413 35.18 21.25 18.67
CA GLU A 413 35.68 21.49 17.32
C GLU A 413 36.31 20.20 16.76
N GLY A 414 35.75 19.65 15.67
CA GLY A 414 36.37 18.58 14.90
C GLY A 414 35.56 17.28 14.71
N ASP A 415 34.40 17.12 15.35
CA ASP A 415 33.60 15.89 15.24
C ASP A 415 32.74 15.85 13.97
N THR A 416 33.36 15.57 12.82
CA THR A 416 32.64 15.15 11.60
C THR A 416 32.47 13.63 11.62
N GLY A 417 31.23 13.13 11.73
CA GLY A 417 30.95 11.69 11.71
C GLY A 417 29.53 11.33 12.16
N TYR A 418 29.27 10.05 12.42
CA TYR A 418 28.00 9.58 13.00
C TYR A 418 28.18 8.99 14.40
N GLN A 419 27.29 9.37 15.32
CA GLN A 419 27.16 8.74 16.63
C GLN A 419 26.15 7.58 16.55
N ARG A 420 26.61 6.37 16.86
CA ARG A 420 25.74 5.19 17.02
C ARG A 420 24.97 5.25 18.33
N ARG A 421 23.66 4.99 18.29
CA ARG A 421 22.78 4.92 19.46
C ARG A 421 21.96 3.64 19.49
N ASP A 422 21.72 3.11 20.69
CA ASP A 422 20.79 2.01 20.90
C ASP A 422 19.38 2.36 20.42
N ASN A 423 18.77 1.43 19.70
CA ASN A 423 17.39 1.59 19.24
C ASN A 423 16.35 0.91 20.15
N ILE A 424 16.79 0.07 21.10
CA ILE A 424 15.91 -0.46 22.15
C ILE A 424 15.65 0.64 23.18
N THR A 425 14.38 0.87 23.49
CA THR A 425 13.96 1.93 24.42
C THR A 425 14.37 1.61 25.86
N ASP A 426 14.60 2.65 26.65
CA ASP A 426 14.89 2.50 28.07
C ASP A 426 13.66 2.00 28.85
N ASN A 427 12.45 2.30 28.36
CA ASN A 427 11.22 1.75 28.91
C ASN A 427 11.13 0.23 28.71
N ALA A 428 11.43 -0.28 27.51
CA ALA A 428 11.48 -1.72 27.27
C ALA A 428 12.52 -2.39 28.17
N LEU A 429 13.70 -1.78 28.33
CA LEU A 429 14.72 -2.27 29.27
C LEU A 429 14.21 -2.34 30.70
N LYS A 430 13.55 -1.28 31.18
CA LYS A 430 12.96 -1.23 32.52
C LYS A 430 11.92 -2.34 32.72
N MET A 431 10.96 -2.48 31.80
CA MET A 431 9.91 -3.51 31.88
C MET A 431 10.48 -4.93 31.92
N TYR A 432 11.49 -5.22 31.08
CA TYR A 432 12.12 -6.53 31.08
C TYR A 432 12.92 -6.78 32.36
N ARG A 433 13.62 -5.77 32.90
CA ARG A 433 14.35 -5.92 34.16
C ARG A 433 13.45 -6.12 35.38
N GLU A 434 12.29 -5.47 35.39
CA GLU A 434 11.26 -5.68 36.41
C GLU A 434 10.72 -7.12 36.40
N THR A 435 10.66 -7.75 35.22
CA THR A 435 10.08 -9.09 35.04
C THR A 435 11.12 -10.21 35.20
N TYR A 436 12.32 -10.03 34.64
CA TYR A 436 13.33 -11.08 34.48
C TYR A 436 14.62 -10.84 35.26
N GLY A 437 14.77 -9.68 35.94
CA GLY A 437 15.92 -9.34 36.76
C GLY A 437 16.87 -8.30 36.16
N PRO A 438 17.78 -7.72 36.97
CA PRO A 438 18.59 -6.56 36.60
C PRO A 438 19.63 -6.83 35.52
N ASP A 439 20.03 -8.10 35.33
CA ASP A 439 21.08 -8.51 34.40
C ASP A 439 20.66 -8.43 32.93
N VAL A 440 19.36 -8.26 32.65
CA VAL A 440 18.87 -8.10 31.27
C VAL A 440 19.51 -6.87 30.61
N SER A 441 20.06 -7.08 29.42
CA SER A 441 20.61 -6.05 28.55
C SER A 441 19.67 -5.71 27.39
N LYS A 442 19.96 -4.62 26.68
CA LYS A 442 19.24 -4.27 25.44
C LYS A 442 19.47 -5.29 24.31
N ASP A 443 20.59 -5.99 24.32
CA ASP A 443 20.87 -7.07 23.35
C ASP A 443 19.96 -8.27 23.62
N ASP A 444 19.77 -8.65 24.89
CA ASP A 444 18.86 -9.74 25.27
C ASP A 444 17.43 -9.45 24.83
N ILE A 445 16.98 -8.20 24.94
CA ILE A 445 15.65 -7.76 24.47
C ILE A 445 15.54 -7.87 22.95
N PHE A 446 16.57 -7.44 22.21
CA PHE A 446 16.57 -7.54 20.75
C PHE A 446 16.49 -9.01 20.29
N TYR A 447 17.35 -9.88 20.83
CA TYR A 447 17.40 -11.29 20.43
C TYR A 447 16.18 -12.07 20.92
N SER A 448 15.69 -11.83 22.13
CA SER A 448 14.46 -12.46 22.63
C SER A 448 13.24 -12.04 21.82
N THR A 449 13.13 -10.77 21.41
CA THR A 449 12.07 -10.31 20.52
C THR A 449 12.11 -11.09 19.20
N TYR A 450 13.28 -11.20 18.58
CA TYR A 450 13.42 -11.96 17.33
C TYR A 450 13.07 -13.45 17.52
N ALA A 451 13.50 -14.07 18.63
CA ALA A 451 13.18 -15.47 18.94
C ALA A 451 11.68 -15.68 19.18
N LEU A 452 11.02 -14.78 19.92
CA LEU A 452 9.59 -14.83 20.19
C LEU A 452 8.76 -14.75 18.91
N LEU A 453 9.19 -13.95 17.93
CA LEU A 453 8.53 -13.85 16.62
C LEU A 453 8.63 -15.14 15.78
N HIS A 454 9.50 -16.08 16.16
CA HIS A 454 9.62 -17.41 15.55
C HIS A 454 8.95 -18.51 16.37
N SER A 455 8.36 -18.18 17.53
CA SER A 455 7.65 -19.17 18.33
C SER A 455 6.38 -19.64 17.64
N PRO A 456 6.10 -20.97 17.58
CA PRO A 456 4.83 -21.47 17.05
C PRO A 456 3.60 -20.92 17.79
N SER A 457 3.74 -20.61 19.09
CA SER A 457 2.66 -20.07 19.92
C SER A 457 2.30 -18.61 19.60
N THR A 458 3.27 -17.80 19.16
CA THR A 458 3.01 -16.42 18.72
C THR A 458 2.48 -16.39 17.30
N ALA A 459 2.96 -17.30 16.44
CA ALA A 459 2.43 -17.48 15.08
C ALA A 459 0.97 -17.93 15.05
N SER A 460 0.53 -18.74 16.02
CA SER A 460 -0.87 -19.18 16.15
C SER A 460 -1.76 -18.22 16.95
N ALA A 461 -1.20 -17.44 17.88
CA ALA A 461 -1.93 -16.45 18.68
C ALA A 461 -2.08 -15.07 18.02
N THR A 462 -1.44 -14.86 16.86
CA THR A 462 -1.64 -13.64 16.07
C THR A 462 -2.68 -13.94 15.00
N PRO A 463 -3.95 -13.52 15.16
CA PRO A 463 -4.92 -13.63 14.07
C PRO A 463 -4.39 -12.86 12.84
N PRO A 464 -4.77 -13.28 11.61
CA PRO A 464 -4.41 -12.52 10.42
C PRO A 464 -4.78 -11.03 10.62
N ILE A 465 -3.81 -10.15 10.36
CA ILE A 465 -3.93 -8.68 10.55
C ILE A 465 -4.83 -8.08 9.47
#